data_AF-Q2IFN4-F1
#
_entry.id   AF-Q2IFN4-F1
#
_cell.length_a   1.000
_cell.length_b   1.000
_cell.length_c   1.000
_cell.angle_alpha   90.00
_cell.angle_beta   90.00
_cell.angle_gamma   90.00
#
_symmetry.space_group_name_H-M   'P 1'
#
loop_
_entity.id
_entity.type
_entity.pdbx_description
1 polymer ?
#
loop_
_entity_poly.entity_id
_entity_poly.type
_entity_poly.pdbx_seq_one_letter_code
_entity_poly.pdbx_strand_id
1 'polypeptide(L)'
;MRPGKLYYGDNLPMLREFVPDECVDLVYLDPPFNSNQDYNVLFKEHDLSSSVAQLRAFEDCWHWDQQAQETYEELTGPDSVNHGIPPAVSVLIEAFYKALPQRSDMAAYLVMMAPRLIELRRVLARSGSIYLHCDPTASHYLKLLMDAIFGPEQFRNEIIWKRTHSHGDPRRNFGAVTDTILFYTRSPEYQFHCQYRPFTAEYAAKRFSGKDEDGRVWQSVTLRSPKPRPNLHYAYHASNGVTYQPHRNGWSCDPERMRQYDTAGRLHFPTKRGGQLRLKMYLDESKGVKVQSLWDDIPPVNSQAAERLGYPTQKPLALLERIIATSSCPGDVVLDPFCGCGTAVEAAQRLGREWIGIDVTYLAIRVIRDRLASGFPGIQYELAGEPQDLESARDLAETDKYQFQWWAVHRIGAHPVGGVPGRREGRRGRDRGIDGMIKFRADGRVYEIVVSVKGGRTVTPANVRELHGTVQREKAAMGVLVTMQDPTQEMRVEAARAGMWKDPHTGRKYPRLQIVSASDIFAGRRVDYPGVEITETTPPAGGTLVLPGMALPAPPPRRGVLVTVPEHSSETATPLIREQAGRPSEEAIGQALRTKGKR
;
A
#
# COMPACT_ATOMS: atom_id res chain seq x y z
N MET A 1 -1.98 5.43 -20.77
CA MET A 1 -1.68 5.27 -19.34
C MET A 1 -0.23 5.62 -19.15
N ARG A 2 0.07 6.41 -18.12
CA ARG A 2 1.45 6.54 -17.66
C ARG A 2 1.89 5.19 -17.07
N PRO A 3 3.18 4.85 -17.14
CA PRO A 3 3.69 3.65 -16.50
C PRO A 3 3.40 3.69 -14.99
N GLY A 4 3.10 2.54 -14.40
CA GLY A 4 3.03 2.41 -12.94
C GLY A 4 4.39 2.71 -12.29
N LYS A 5 4.42 2.96 -10.99
CA LYS A 5 5.66 3.29 -10.27
C LYS A 5 5.87 2.35 -9.10
N LEU A 6 7.05 1.75 -9.01
CA LEU A 6 7.45 0.88 -7.92
C LEU A 6 8.70 1.47 -7.27
N TYR A 7 8.63 1.76 -5.97
CA TYR A 7 9.72 2.36 -5.22
C TYR A 7 10.25 1.39 -4.17
N TYR A 8 11.55 1.14 -4.21
CA TYR A 8 12.28 0.36 -3.22
C TYR A 8 12.88 1.29 -2.17
N GLY A 9 12.53 1.09 -0.90
CA GLY A 9 13.09 1.84 0.22
C GLY A 9 12.07 2.17 1.29
N ASP A 10 12.48 2.93 2.31
CA ASP A 10 11.55 3.42 3.32
C ASP A 10 10.52 4.35 2.68
N ASN A 11 9.24 4.18 3.03
CA ASN A 11 8.18 4.92 2.37
C ASN A 11 8.16 6.41 2.71
N LEU A 12 8.70 6.85 3.85
CA LEU A 12 8.66 8.26 4.24
C LEU A 12 9.53 9.14 3.32
N PRO A 13 10.82 8.83 3.06
CA PRO A 13 11.61 9.53 2.05
C PRO A 13 11.00 9.43 0.66
N MET A 14 10.51 8.24 0.26
CA MET A 14 9.96 8.03 -1.08
C MET A 14 8.73 8.90 -1.34
N LEU A 15 7.86 9.05 -0.34
CA LEU A 15 6.71 9.95 -0.40
C LEU A 15 7.15 11.41 -0.53
N ARG A 16 8.14 11.84 0.26
CA ARG A 16 8.63 13.24 0.27
C ARG A 16 9.34 13.64 -1.01
N GLU A 17 10.12 12.74 -1.61
CA GLU A 17 10.98 13.04 -2.75
C GLU A 17 10.30 12.80 -4.10
N PHE A 18 9.54 11.70 -4.23
CA PHE A 18 9.07 11.23 -5.53
C PHE A 18 7.55 11.32 -5.74
N VAL A 19 6.77 11.64 -4.69
CA VAL A 19 5.31 11.71 -4.77
C VAL A 19 4.83 13.15 -4.58
N PRO A 20 4.36 13.82 -5.65
CA PRO A 20 3.86 15.19 -5.57
C PRO A 20 2.63 15.35 -4.66
N ASP A 21 2.38 16.59 -4.24
CA ASP A 21 1.17 16.97 -3.52
C ASP A 21 -0.08 16.71 -4.36
N GLU A 22 -1.17 16.30 -3.70
CA GLU A 22 -2.51 16.15 -4.28
C GLU A 22 -2.58 15.33 -5.59
N CYS A 23 -1.69 14.35 -5.78
CA CYS A 23 -1.60 13.55 -7.01
C CYS A 23 -2.23 12.14 -6.94
N VAL A 24 -2.65 11.71 -5.75
CA VAL A 24 -3.18 10.37 -5.50
C VAL A 24 -4.69 10.41 -5.25
N ASP A 25 -5.47 9.61 -5.96
CA ASP A 25 -6.94 9.55 -5.79
C ASP A 25 -7.36 8.55 -4.70
N LEU A 26 -6.56 7.51 -4.50
CA LEU A 26 -6.85 6.49 -3.50
C LEU A 26 -5.58 5.99 -2.84
N VAL A 27 -5.57 5.99 -1.50
CA VAL A 27 -4.55 5.30 -0.71
C VAL A 27 -5.17 4.06 -0.07
N TYR A 28 -4.56 2.90 -0.29
CA TYR A 28 -4.76 1.73 0.57
C TYR A 28 -3.46 1.48 1.31
N LEU A 29 -3.53 1.23 2.62
CA LEU A 29 -2.35 0.89 3.39
C LEU A 29 -2.65 -0.19 4.43
N ASP A 30 -1.70 -1.11 4.55
CA ASP A 30 -1.72 -2.26 5.46
C ASP A 30 -0.37 -2.33 6.19
N PRO A 31 -0.10 -1.36 7.09
CA PRO A 31 1.17 -1.32 7.80
C PRO A 31 1.34 -2.57 8.67
N PRO A 32 2.58 -3.01 8.96
CA PRO A 32 2.81 -4.14 9.86
C PRO A 32 2.14 -3.87 11.21
N PHE A 33 1.39 -4.85 11.70
CA PHE A 33 0.62 -4.74 12.95
C PHE A 33 1.51 -5.04 14.15
N ASN A 34 1.50 -4.12 15.14
CA ASN A 34 2.09 -4.31 16.47
C ASN A 34 1.34 -5.37 17.29
N SER A 35 1.38 -6.61 16.82
CA SER A 35 0.58 -7.74 17.26
C SER A 35 1.41 -8.79 18.00
N ASN A 36 2.74 -8.58 18.13
CA ASN A 36 3.69 -9.50 18.75
C ASN A 36 3.63 -10.93 18.15
N GLN A 37 3.26 -11.08 16.87
CA GLN A 37 3.14 -12.38 16.22
C GLN A 37 4.38 -12.77 15.41
N ASP A 38 5.00 -13.89 15.77
CA ASP A 38 6.09 -14.51 15.04
C ASP A 38 5.57 -15.22 13.77
N TYR A 39 5.72 -14.60 12.60
CA TYR A 39 5.40 -15.26 11.33
C TYR A 39 6.55 -16.17 10.88
N ASN A 40 6.44 -17.46 11.20
CA ASN A 40 7.28 -18.49 10.58
C ASN A 40 6.73 -18.82 9.18
N VAL A 41 7.39 -18.37 8.12
CA VAL A 41 6.98 -18.69 6.75
C VAL A 41 7.38 -20.13 6.41
N LEU A 42 6.39 -20.98 6.13
CA LEU A 42 6.60 -22.31 5.54
C LEU A 42 6.46 -22.18 4.02
N PHE A 43 7.58 -22.08 3.32
CA PHE A 43 7.60 -22.33 1.87
C PHE A 43 7.43 -23.84 1.65
N LYS A 44 6.41 -24.23 0.91
CA LYS A 44 6.34 -25.54 0.28
C LYS A 44 6.26 -25.30 -1.21
N GLU A 45 7.27 -25.73 -1.96
CA GLU A 45 7.02 -26.43 -3.22
C GLU A 45 8.23 -27.23 -3.71
N HIS A 46 7.90 -28.12 -4.64
CA HIS A 46 8.63 -29.26 -5.18
C HIS A 46 10.05 -28.94 -5.69
N ASP A 47 11.03 -28.93 -4.80
CA ASP A 47 12.36 -29.50 -5.07
C ASP A 47 13.09 -29.75 -3.75
N LEU A 48 13.74 -30.90 -3.62
CA LEU A 48 14.29 -31.39 -2.33
C LEU A 48 15.54 -30.63 -1.83
N SER A 49 15.83 -29.43 -2.36
CA SER A 49 16.95 -28.58 -1.93
C SER A 49 16.55 -27.42 -1.01
N SER A 50 15.28 -27.08 -0.85
CA SER A 50 14.84 -25.93 -0.03
C SER A 50 13.98 -26.34 1.18
N SER A 51 14.60 -26.57 2.33
CA SER A 51 13.87 -26.87 3.59
C SER A 51 14.49 -26.22 4.83
N VAL A 52 15.28 -25.15 4.69
CA VAL A 52 15.97 -24.50 5.83
C VAL A 52 15.65 -23.01 5.96
N ALA A 53 14.59 -22.56 5.31
CA ALA A 53 14.04 -21.23 5.50
C ALA A 53 12.72 -21.35 6.28
N GLN A 54 12.79 -21.84 7.52
CA GLN A 54 11.90 -21.30 8.56
C GLN A 54 12.32 -19.83 8.73
N LEU A 55 11.87 -18.99 7.81
CA LEU A 55 12.19 -17.57 7.72
C LEU A 55 11.49 -16.85 8.89
N ARG A 56 12.27 -16.60 9.97
CA ARG A 56 11.97 -15.60 11.00
C ARG A 56 12.20 -14.20 10.42
N ALA A 57 11.29 -13.71 9.59
CA ALA A 57 11.51 -12.44 8.89
C ALA A 57 10.25 -11.59 8.78
N PHE A 58 9.46 -11.47 9.85
CA PHE A 58 8.46 -10.42 10.05
C PHE A 58 8.29 -10.22 11.57
N GLU A 59 9.39 -9.95 12.28
CA GLU A 59 9.30 -9.46 13.67
C GLU A 59 8.80 -8.01 13.64
N ASP A 60 7.90 -7.64 14.55
CA ASP A 60 7.40 -6.28 14.70
C ASP A 60 8.56 -5.27 14.71
N CYS A 61 8.61 -4.40 13.70
CA CYS A 61 9.80 -3.60 13.38
C CYS A 61 9.96 -2.35 14.25
N TRP A 62 8.97 -2.02 15.07
CA TRP A 62 8.85 -0.70 15.68
C TRP A 62 9.18 -0.76 17.17
N HIS A 63 10.43 -0.47 17.50
CA HIS A 63 10.88 -0.38 18.89
C HIS A 63 11.22 1.05 19.27
N TRP A 64 11.18 1.34 20.57
CA TRP A 64 11.61 2.66 21.01
C TRP A 64 13.13 2.79 20.93
N ASP A 65 13.56 3.53 19.92
CA ASP A 65 14.96 3.68 19.58
C ASP A 65 15.38 5.14 19.36
N GLN A 66 16.60 5.35 18.85
CA GLN A 66 17.13 6.68 18.60
C GLN A 66 16.37 7.42 17.47
N GLN A 67 16.05 6.75 16.36
CA GLN A 67 15.23 7.29 15.29
C GLN A 67 13.80 7.59 15.78
N ALA A 68 13.21 6.70 16.58
CA ALA A 68 11.90 6.96 17.18
C ALA A 68 11.95 8.19 18.12
N GLN A 69 13.03 8.33 18.89
CA GLN A 69 13.26 9.48 19.76
C GLN A 69 13.43 10.79 18.96
N GLU A 70 14.22 10.77 17.88
CA GLU A 70 14.43 11.92 16.99
C GLU A 70 13.12 12.33 16.30
N THR A 71 12.34 11.35 15.84
CA THR A 71 11.00 11.58 15.24
C THR A 71 10.02 12.16 16.27
N TYR A 72 10.06 11.66 17.51
CA TYR A 72 9.24 12.23 18.59
C TYR A 72 9.59 13.70 18.85
N GLU A 73 10.88 14.03 18.85
CA GLU A 73 11.37 15.40 19.03
C GLU A 73 10.99 16.30 17.84
N GLU A 74 11.03 15.80 16.60
CA GLU A 74 10.54 16.50 15.41
C GLU A 74 9.03 16.81 15.51
N LEU A 75 8.23 15.83 15.94
CA LEU A 75 6.76 15.95 16.00
C LEU A 75 6.27 16.84 17.15
N THR A 76 6.99 16.86 18.28
CA THR A 76 6.55 17.55 19.51
C THR A 76 7.39 18.77 19.86
N GLY A 77 8.51 18.96 19.17
CA GLY A 77 9.44 20.07 19.41
C GLY A 77 8.86 21.44 19.04
N PRO A 78 9.57 22.52 19.44
CA PRO A 78 9.13 23.90 19.20
C PRO A 78 9.01 24.25 17.71
N ASP A 79 9.77 23.57 16.85
CA ASP A 79 9.76 23.77 15.39
C ASP A 79 8.74 22.92 14.64
N SER A 80 7.96 22.07 15.32
CA SER A 80 6.95 21.18 14.70
C SER A 80 5.97 21.93 13.78
N VAL A 81 5.56 23.14 14.16
CA VAL A 81 4.69 23.99 13.35
C VAL A 81 5.37 24.43 12.04
N ASN A 82 6.67 24.75 12.09
CA ASN A 82 7.44 25.14 10.90
C ASN A 82 7.64 23.95 9.94
N HIS A 83 7.63 22.73 10.46
CA HIS A 83 7.64 21.49 9.68
C HIS A 83 6.26 21.07 9.14
N GLY A 84 5.23 21.91 9.33
CA GLY A 84 3.87 21.62 8.84
C GLY A 84 3.13 20.54 9.61
N ILE A 85 3.60 20.19 10.82
CA ILE A 85 2.94 19.20 11.68
C ILE A 85 1.66 19.83 12.28
N PRO A 86 0.48 19.20 12.13
CA PRO A 86 -0.73 19.73 12.74
C PRO A 86 -0.61 19.77 14.27
N PRO A 87 -0.97 20.88 14.96
CA PRO A 87 -0.83 20.98 16.42
C PRO A 87 -1.55 19.88 17.20
N ALA A 88 -2.69 19.40 16.68
CA ALA A 88 -3.43 18.29 17.26
C ALA A 88 -2.61 16.97 17.26
N VAL A 89 -1.76 16.75 16.25
CA VAL A 89 -0.87 15.59 16.18
C VAL A 89 0.21 15.70 17.25
N SER A 90 0.87 16.84 17.39
CA SER A 90 1.91 17.06 18.41
C SER A 90 1.37 16.78 19.82
N VAL A 91 0.21 17.34 20.16
CA VAL A 91 -0.47 17.11 21.45
C VAL A 91 -0.81 15.64 21.65
N LEU A 92 -1.35 14.98 20.63
CA LEU A 92 -1.76 13.59 20.72
C LEU A 92 -0.57 12.64 20.86
N ILE A 93 0.52 12.88 20.12
CA ILE A 93 1.76 12.09 20.21
C ILE A 93 2.39 12.24 21.59
N GLU A 94 2.44 13.46 22.14
CA GLU A 94 2.88 13.70 23.51
C GLU A 94 1.99 12.96 24.52
N ALA A 95 0.67 12.96 24.32
CA ALA A 95 -0.27 12.23 25.17
C ALA A 95 -0.05 10.70 25.09
N PHE A 96 0.12 10.13 23.91
CA PHE A 96 0.43 8.71 23.74
C PHE A 96 1.75 8.34 24.40
N TYR A 97 2.80 9.15 24.21
CA TYR A 97 4.10 8.93 24.82
C TYR A 97 4.06 8.92 26.35
N LYS A 98 3.24 9.79 26.96
CA LYS A 98 3.07 9.89 28.42
C LYS A 98 2.12 8.82 28.99
N ALA A 99 1.07 8.45 28.26
CA ALA A 99 -0.01 7.59 28.75
C ALA A 99 0.26 6.10 28.53
N LEU A 100 0.91 5.75 27.42
CA LEU A 100 1.37 4.37 27.21
C LEU A 100 2.60 4.11 28.08
N PRO A 101 2.88 2.83 28.42
CA PRO A 101 4.14 2.49 29.06
C PRO A 101 5.30 3.10 28.27
N GLN A 102 6.08 3.96 28.93
CA GLN A 102 7.15 4.72 28.30
C GLN A 102 8.10 3.77 27.58
N ARG A 103 8.43 4.06 26.32
CA ARG A 103 9.27 3.22 25.44
C ARG A 103 8.65 1.88 25.03
N SER A 104 7.33 1.75 25.05
CA SER A 104 6.65 0.60 24.46
C SER A 104 6.71 0.63 22.93
N ASP A 105 6.64 -0.55 22.32
CA ASP A 105 6.59 -0.73 20.87
C ASP A 105 5.37 -0.05 20.25
N MET A 106 4.26 0.05 21.00
CA MET A 106 3.08 0.80 20.54
C MET A 106 3.34 2.31 20.46
N ALA A 107 4.06 2.89 21.44
CA ALA A 107 4.42 4.30 21.37
C ALA A 107 5.37 4.57 20.20
N ALA A 108 6.37 3.69 19.98
CA ALA A 108 7.28 3.78 18.85
C ALA A 108 6.55 3.67 17.51
N TYR A 109 5.64 2.71 17.39
CA TYR A 109 4.78 2.52 16.22
C TYR A 109 3.99 3.79 15.89
N LEU A 110 3.32 4.40 16.87
CA LEU A 110 2.50 5.60 16.65
C LEU A 110 3.35 6.82 16.26
N VAL A 111 4.50 7.01 16.92
CA VAL A 111 5.45 8.07 16.59
C VAL A 111 5.95 7.93 15.15
N MET A 112 6.32 6.72 14.74
CA MET A 112 6.84 6.49 13.39
C MET A 112 5.75 6.50 12.31
N MET A 113 4.52 6.12 12.64
CA MET A 113 3.39 6.18 11.70
C MET A 113 2.89 7.62 11.46
N ALA A 114 2.97 8.51 12.45
CA ALA A 114 2.50 9.90 12.34
C ALA A 114 3.05 10.66 11.11
N PRO A 115 4.38 10.75 10.87
CA PRO A 115 4.89 11.48 9.71
C PRO A 115 4.43 10.83 8.40
N ARG A 116 4.33 9.49 8.35
CA ARG A 116 3.83 8.78 7.16
C ARG A 116 2.37 9.13 6.87
N LEU A 117 1.51 9.14 7.87
CA LEU A 117 0.10 9.54 7.70
C LEU A 117 -0.06 11.01 7.32
N ILE A 118 0.82 11.90 7.79
CA ILE A 118 0.86 13.30 7.37
C ILE A 118 1.22 13.41 5.87
N GLU A 119 2.26 12.70 5.42
CA GLU A 119 2.63 12.66 4.00
C GLU A 119 1.51 12.05 3.14
N LEU A 120 0.86 10.98 3.60
CA LEU A 120 -0.28 10.39 2.90
C LEU A 120 -1.44 11.38 2.77
N ARG A 121 -1.64 12.25 3.77
CA ARG A 121 -2.61 13.33 3.69
C ARG A 121 -2.18 14.44 2.69
N ARG A 122 -0.88 14.70 2.52
CA ARG A 122 -0.33 15.67 1.55
C ARG A 122 -0.51 15.21 0.11
N VAL A 123 -0.19 13.95 -0.18
CA VAL A 123 -0.23 13.40 -1.55
C VAL A 123 -1.66 13.11 -2.02
N LEU A 124 -2.62 12.97 -1.11
CA LEU A 124 -4.01 12.65 -1.44
C LEU A 124 -4.71 13.86 -2.08
N ALA A 125 -5.25 13.67 -3.28
CA ALA A 125 -6.06 14.63 -4.00
C ALA A 125 -7.27 15.08 -3.18
N ARG A 126 -7.80 16.27 -3.47
CA ARG A 126 -8.98 16.82 -2.75
C ARG A 126 -10.19 15.88 -2.76
N SER A 127 -10.41 15.16 -3.86
CA SER A 127 -11.47 14.15 -4.03
C SER A 127 -11.09 12.75 -3.53
N GLY A 128 -9.89 12.60 -2.99
CA GLY A 128 -9.29 11.32 -2.70
C GLY A 128 -9.78 10.68 -1.40
N SER A 129 -9.60 9.36 -1.35
CA SER A 129 -9.97 8.50 -0.22
C SER A 129 -8.78 7.74 0.33
N ILE A 130 -8.80 7.42 1.62
CA ILE A 130 -7.78 6.60 2.27
C ILE A 130 -8.43 5.47 3.09
N TYR A 131 -7.90 4.27 2.92
CA TYR A 131 -8.30 3.04 3.61
C TYR A 131 -7.13 2.48 4.39
N LEU A 132 -7.18 2.61 5.71
CA LEU A 132 -6.15 2.10 6.62
C LEU A 132 -6.61 0.77 7.23
N HIS A 133 -5.94 -0.32 6.87
CA HIS A 133 -6.15 -1.63 7.47
C HIS A 133 -5.45 -1.69 8.83
N CYS A 134 -6.17 -2.12 9.85
CA CYS A 134 -5.70 -2.21 11.24
C CYS A 134 -6.03 -3.58 11.85
N ASP A 135 -5.14 -4.03 12.74
CA ASP A 135 -5.49 -5.05 13.71
C ASP A 135 -6.34 -4.45 14.86
N PRO A 136 -6.99 -5.28 15.68
CA PRO A 136 -7.75 -4.81 16.84
C PRO A 136 -6.90 -4.09 17.90
N THR A 137 -5.58 -4.26 17.90
CA THR A 137 -4.66 -3.74 18.93
C THR A 137 -4.36 -2.26 18.69
N ALA A 138 -4.02 -1.88 17.46
CA ALA A 138 -3.61 -0.54 17.08
C ALA A 138 -4.75 0.33 16.54
N SER A 139 -5.87 -0.27 16.10
CA SER A 139 -6.97 0.41 15.38
C SER A 139 -7.45 1.70 16.04
N HIS A 140 -7.67 1.69 17.36
CA HIS A 140 -8.19 2.85 18.10
C HIS A 140 -7.17 3.99 18.22
N TYR A 141 -5.89 3.66 18.41
CA TYR A 141 -4.82 4.66 18.46
C TYR A 141 -4.63 5.31 17.08
N LEU A 142 -4.61 4.49 16.03
CA LEU A 142 -4.54 4.95 14.65
C LEU A 142 -5.76 5.79 14.27
N LYS A 143 -6.96 5.43 14.73
CA LYS A 143 -8.19 6.21 14.51
C LYS A 143 -8.07 7.64 15.08
N LEU A 144 -7.57 7.78 16.31
CA LEU A 144 -7.34 9.09 16.92
C LEU A 144 -6.28 9.90 16.16
N LEU A 145 -5.21 9.23 15.70
CA LEU A 145 -4.17 9.88 14.90
C LEU A 145 -4.71 10.33 13.53
N MET A 146 -5.53 9.50 12.88
CA MET A 146 -6.24 9.85 11.65
C MET A 146 -7.21 11.03 11.88
N ASP A 147 -7.92 11.09 13.00
CA ASP A 147 -8.76 12.24 13.37
C ASP A 147 -7.94 13.52 13.55
N ALA A 148 -6.77 13.45 14.18
CA ALA A 148 -5.88 14.59 14.35
C ALA A 148 -5.29 15.10 13.02
N ILE A 149 -5.12 14.22 12.03
CA ILE A 149 -4.53 14.53 10.72
C ILE A 149 -5.60 14.99 9.72
N PHE A 150 -6.67 14.22 9.55
CA PHE A 150 -7.71 14.46 8.54
C PHE A 150 -8.88 15.32 9.05
N GLY A 151 -9.12 15.34 10.36
CA GLY A 151 -10.33 15.86 10.97
C GLY A 151 -11.37 14.76 11.21
N PRO A 152 -12.04 14.73 12.38
CA PRO A 152 -13.05 13.71 12.69
C PRO A 152 -14.26 13.75 11.76
N GLU A 153 -14.57 14.91 11.17
CA GLU A 153 -15.62 15.08 10.19
C GLU A 153 -15.31 14.39 8.86
N GLN A 154 -14.03 14.09 8.58
CA GLN A 154 -13.57 13.35 7.41
C GLN A 154 -13.66 11.84 7.53
N PHE A 155 -13.97 11.33 8.73
CA PHE A 155 -14.24 9.92 8.93
C PHE A 155 -15.56 9.53 8.24
N ARG A 156 -15.54 8.46 7.45
CA ARG A 156 -16.72 7.98 6.71
C ARG A 156 -17.34 6.77 7.36
N ASN A 157 -16.51 5.76 7.61
CA ASN A 157 -17.01 4.50 8.15
C ASN A 157 -15.89 3.64 8.74
N GLU A 158 -16.27 2.78 9.67
CA GLU A 158 -15.46 1.64 10.10
C GLU A 158 -15.96 0.40 9.36
N ILE A 159 -15.07 -0.26 8.61
CA ILE A 159 -15.39 -1.48 7.86
C ILE A 159 -14.79 -2.65 8.62
N ILE A 160 -15.61 -3.67 8.90
CA ILE A 160 -15.19 -4.89 9.59
C ILE A 160 -15.08 -6.01 8.57
N TRP A 161 -13.88 -6.51 8.33
CA TRP A 161 -13.63 -7.61 7.42
C TRP A 161 -13.41 -8.91 8.19
N LYS A 162 -14.14 -9.97 7.83
CA LYS A 162 -13.99 -11.31 8.41
C LYS A 162 -12.80 -12.01 7.76
N ARG A 163 -11.62 -11.83 8.36
CA ARG A 163 -10.34 -12.35 7.85
C ARG A 163 -10.16 -13.85 7.97
N THR A 164 -11.00 -14.56 8.72
CA THR A 164 -10.82 -15.99 8.96
C THR A 164 -12.10 -16.64 9.47
N HIS A 165 -12.15 -17.97 9.41
CA HIS A 165 -13.23 -18.75 9.98
C HIS A 165 -13.04 -18.92 11.49
N SER A 166 -14.11 -19.32 12.18
CA SER A 166 -14.04 -19.66 13.59
C SER A 166 -12.96 -20.71 13.82
N HIS A 167 -11.99 -20.38 14.68
CA HIS A 167 -10.90 -21.26 15.06
C HIS A 167 -10.66 -21.24 16.56
N GLY A 168 -10.28 -22.39 17.09
CA GLY A 168 -10.12 -22.59 18.53
C GLY A 168 -11.44 -22.78 19.26
N ASP A 169 -11.33 -23.22 20.51
CA ASP A 169 -12.42 -23.31 21.47
C ASP A 169 -12.38 -22.03 22.34
N PRO A 170 -13.33 -21.09 22.18
CA PRO A 170 -13.31 -19.82 22.91
C PRO A 170 -13.61 -20.05 24.40
N ARG A 171 -12.55 -20.29 25.19
CA ARG A 171 -12.67 -20.61 26.63
C ARG A 171 -12.67 -19.39 27.54
N ARG A 172 -11.99 -18.32 27.17
CA ARG A 172 -11.81 -17.11 28.01
C ARG A 172 -12.25 -15.81 27.35
N ASN A 173 -12.47 -15.83 26.03
CA ASN A 173 -12.77 -14.66 25.20
C ASN A 173 -13.33 -15.12 23.84
N PHE A 174 -14.02 -14.22 23.14
CA PHE A 174 -14.51 -14.47 21.79
C PHE A 174 -13.34 -14.63 20.79
N GLY A 175 -13.55 -15.45 19.75
CA GLY A 175 -12.55 -15.66 18.71
C GLY A 175 -12.29 -14.38 17.90
N ALA A 176 -11.03 -13.98 17.79
CA ALA A 176 -10.60 -12.86 16.95
C ALA A 176 -10.55 -13.31 15.48
N VAL A 177 -11.65 -13.07 14.76
CA VAL A 177 -11.82 -13.49 13.35
C VAL A 177 -11.99 -12.33 12.37
N THR A 178 -11.83 -11.10 12.85
CA THR A 178 -12.06 -9.87 12.08
C THR A 178 -10.86 -8.94 12.16
N ASP A 179 -10.66 -8.16 11.10
CA ASP A 179 -9.83 -6.95 11.08
C ASP A 179 -10.70 -5.71 10.82
N THR A 180 -10.14 -4.55 11.14
CA THR A 180 -10.80 -3.24 10.96
C THR A 180 -10.14 -2.48 9.82
N ILE A 181 -10.94 -1.88 8.95
CA ILE A 181 -10.48 -0.98 7.90
C ILE A 181 -11.13 0.38 8.12
N LEU A 182 -10.31 1.40 8.40
CA LEU A 182 -10.76 2.77 8.60
C LEU A 182 -10.87 3.48 7.26
N PHE A 183 -12.05 4.02 6.94
CA PHE A 183 -12.30 4.77 5.72
C PHE A 183 -12.43 6.27 6.00
N TYR A 184 -11.51 7.06 5.43
CA TYR A 184 -11.49 8.52 5.47
C TYR A 184 -11.46 9.12 4.07
N THR A 185 -11.85 10.40 3.98
CA THR A 185 -11.73 11.20 2.75
C THR A 185 -10.85 12.41 2.99
N ARG A 186 -10.24 12.97 1.95
CA ARG A 186 -9.47 14.22 2.07
C ARG A 186 -10.38 15.41 2.42
N SER A 187 -11.58 15.42 1.83
CA SER A 187 -12.59 16.48 1.94
C SER A 187 -14.03 15.89 1.87
N PRO A 188 -15.09 16.72 2.03
CA PRO A 188 -16.47 16.29 1.85
C PRO A 188 -16.83 15.94 0.41
N GLU A 189 -16.09 16.46 -0.58
CA GLU A 189 -16.22 16.09 -1.97
C GLU A 189 -15.32 14.88 -2.25
N TYR A 190 -15.89 13.70 -2.50
CA TYR A 190 -15.12 12.49 -2.77
C TYR A 190 -15.83 11.51 -3.70
N GLN A 191 -15.06 10.60 -4.29
CA GLN A 191 -15.58 9.55 -5.15
C GLN A 191 -16.17 8.38 -4.35
N PHE A 192 -17.40 7.98 -4.65
CA PHE A 192 -18.03 6.81 -4.07
C PHE A 192 -18.95 6.08 -5.06
N HIS A 193 -18.48 4.94 -5.55
CA HIS A 193 -19.21 4.05 -6.43
C HIS A 193 -19.78 2.89 -5.63
N CYS A 194 -21.11 2.90 -5.45
CA CYS A 194 -21.80 1.88 -4.65
C CYS A 194 -21.59 0.47 -5.24
N GLN A 195 -21.00 -0.40 -4.43
CA GLN A 195 -20.79 -1.81 -4.76
C GLN A 195 -21.98 -2.67 -4.33
N TYR A 196 -22.19 -3.79 -5.03
CA TYR A 196 -23.29 -4.71 -4.79
C TYR A 196 -22.79 -6.14 -4.63
N ARG A 197 -23.48 -6.91 -3.79
CA ARG A 197 -23.33 -8.36 -3.66
C ARG A 197 -24.50 -9.05 -4.35
N PRO A 198 -24.30 -10.21 -4.98
CA PRO A 198 -25.41 -10.99 -5.50
C PRO A 198 -26.37 -11.38 -4.37
N PHE A 199 -27.65 -11.56 -4.71
CA PHE A 199 -28.60 -12.13 -3.75
C PHE A 199 -28.21 -13.56 -3.42
N THR A 200 -28.37 -13.96 -2.15
CA THR A 200 -28.31 -15.38 -1.80
C THR A 200 -29.50 -16.10 -2.43
N ALA A 201 -29.33 -17.39 -2.76
CA ALA A 201 -30.41 -18.20 -3.33
C ALA A 201 -31.67 -18.18 -2.43
N GLU A 202 -31.48 -18.24 -1.11
CA GLU A 202 -32.56 -18.15 -0.12
C GLU A 202 -33.26 -16.77 -0.16
N TYR A 203 -32.50 -15.68 -0.21
CA TYR A 203 -33.07 -14.35 -0.30
C TYR A 203 -33.85 -14.16 -1.60
N ALA A 204 -33.27 -14.60 -2.72
CA ALA A 204 -33.89 -14.56 -4.03
C ALA A 204 -35.22 -15.34 -4.02
N ALA A 205 -35.21 -16.58 -3.54
CA ALA A 205 -36.40 -17.43 -3.45
C ALA A 205 -37.50 -16.83 -2.54
N LYS A 206 -37.10 -16.21 -1.42
CA LYS A 206 -38.04 -15.63 -0.45
C LYS A 206 -38.67 -14.32 -0.92
N ARG A 207 -37.89 -13.46 -1.59
CA ARG A 207 -38.33 -12.10 -1.96
C ARG A 207 -38.90 -12.03 -3.37
N PHE A 208 -38.33 -12.76 -4.32
CA PHE A 208 -38.77 -12.78 -5.71
C PHE A 208 -39.67 -13.99 -5.93
N SER A 209 -40.91 -13.90 -5.45
CA SER A 209 -41.91 -14.98 -5.56
C SER A 209 -42.83 -14.83 -6.76
N GLY A 210 -42.93 -13.64 -7.35
CA GLY A 210 -43.74 -13.40 -8.54
C GLY A 210 -43.06 -13.99 -9.78
N LYS A 211 -43.86 -14.56 -10.68
CA LYS A 211 -43.41 -15.05 -11.98
C LYS A 211 -44.36 -14.53 -13.05
N ASP A 212 -43.80 -13.99 -14.12
CA ASP A 212 -44.56 -13.69 -15.32
C ASP A 212 -44.67 -14.94 -16.22
N GLU A 213 -45.50 -14.87 -17.26
CA GLU A 213 -45.77 -16.00 -18.18
C GLU A 213 -44.51 -16.46 -18.93
N ASP A 214 -43.57 -15.54 -19.16
CA ASP A 214 -42.25 -15.80 -19.76
C ASP A 214 -41.26 -16.46 -18.78
N GLY A 215 -41.67 -16.71 -17.54
CA GLY A 215 -40.85 -17.29 -16.48
C GLY A 215 -39.97 -16.30 -15.72
N ARG A 216 -40.01 -15.00 -16.05
CA ARG A 216 -39.21 -13.98 -15.35
C ARG A 216 -39.68 -13.80 -13.91
N VAL A 217 -38.71 -13.83 -12.99
CA VAL A 217 -38.99 -13.78 -11.55
C VAL A 217 -38.89 -12.35 -11.04
N TRP A 218 -39.86 -11.91 -10.25
CA TRP A 218 -39.96 -10.55 -9.74
C TRP A 218 -40.42 -10.49 -8.27
N GLN A 219 -40.10 -9.38 -7.61
CA GLN A 219 -40.61 -9.04 -6.29
C GLN A 219 -41.53 -7.83 -6.33
N SER A 220 -42.53 -7.82 -5.45
CA SER A 220 -43.52 -6.75 -5.34
C SER A 220 -43.03 -5.64 -4.40
N VAL A 221 -42.64 -4.49 -4.93
CA VAL A 221 -42.18 -3.33 -4.14
C VAL A 221 -43.22 -2.23 -4.08
N THR A 222 -43.17 -1.41 -3.03
CA THR A 222 -44.11 -0.31 -2.84
C THR A 222 -43.77 0.85 -3.78
N LEU A 223 -44.78 1.50 -4.35
CA LEU A 223 -44.63 2.77 -5.09
C LEU A 223 -44.78 3.98 -4.16
N ARG A 224 -44.39 3.85 -2.90
CA ARG A 224 -44.53 4.90 -1.88
C ARG A 224 -43.25 5.71 -1.76
N SER A 225 -43.36 7.04 -1.74
CA SER A 225 -42.22 7.88 -1.37
C SER A 225 -41.88 7.74 0.13
N PRO A 226 -40.58 7.61 0.50
CA PRO A 226 -40.17 7.50 1.90
C PRO A 226 -40.48 8.77 2.70
N LYS A 227 -40.35 9.95 2.09
CA LYS A 227 -40.68 11.26 2.67
C LYS A 227 -41.82 11.94 1.90
N PRO A 228 -42.65 12.79 2.52
CA PRO A 228 -43.68 13.54 1.81
C PRO A 228 -43.10 14.39 0.68
N ARG A 229 -43.64 14.23 -0.53
CA ARG A 229 -43.24 14.99 -1.73
C ARG A 229 -44.48 15.56 -2.40
N PRO A 230 -44.81 16.86 -2.20
CA PRO A 230 -46.03 17.47 -2.73
C PRO A 230 -46.22 17.27 -4.23
N ASN A 231 -45.14 17.39 -5.01
CA ASN A 231 -45.12 17.20 -6.46
C ASN A 231 -45.41 15.76 -6.94
N LEU A 232 -45.42 14.77 -6.05
CA LEU A 232 -45.71 13.36 -6.37
C LEU A 232 -47.09 12.91 -5.87
N HIS A 233 -47.99 13.85 -5.56
CA HIS A 233 -49.39 13.57 -5.24
C HIS A 233 -50.26 13.78 -6.47
N TYR A 234 -50.49 12.72 -7.22
CA TYR A 234 -51.39 12.71 -8.37
C TYR A 234 -52.22 11.43 -8.38
N ALA A 235 -53.48 11.52 -8.78
CA ALA A 235 -54.28 10.34 -9.08
C ALA A 235 -53.76 9.69 -10.36
N TYR A 236 -53.61 8.37 -10.39
CA TYR A 236 -53.10 7.65 -11.56
C TYR A 236 -54.16 6.69 -12.09
N HIS A 237 -54.63 6.91 -13.31
CA HIS A 237 -55.52 5.99 -14.02
C HIS A 237 -54.68 4.94 -14.74
N ALA A 238 -54.73 3.69 -14.27
CA ALA A 238 -53.87 2.62 -14.77
C ALA A 238 -54.52 1.82 -15.91
N SER A 239 -53.70 1.06 -16.64
CA SER A 239 -54.15 0.22 -17.78
C SER A 239 -55.23 -0.81 -17.44
N ASN A 240 -55.40 -1.17 -16.17
CA ASN A 240 -56.49 -2.04 -15.70
C ASN A 240 -57.83 -1.32 -15.52
N GLY A 241 -57.92 -0.03 -15.90
CA GLY A 241 -59.13 0.79 -15.83
C GLY A 241 -59.43 1.37 -14.43
N VAL A 242 -58.53 1.19 -13.46
CA VAL A 242 -58.72 1.66 -12.08
C VAL A 242 -57.87 2.90 -11.81
N THR A 243 -58.46 3.89 -11.13
CA THR A 243 -57.74 5.07 -10.63
C THR A 243 -57.23 4.82 -9.22
N TYR A 244 -55.91 4.89 -9.06
CA TYR A 244 -55.21 4.73 -7.79
C TYR A 244 -54.84 6.09 -7.19
N GLN A 245 -55.03 6.21 -5.88
CA GLN A 245 -54.61 7.38 -5.11
C GLN A 245 -53.22 7.16 -4.49
N PRO A 246 -52.39 8.21 -4.41
CA PRO A 246 -51.07 8.11 -3.80
C PRO A 246 -51.19 7.85 -2.31
N HIS A 247 -50.15 7.26 -1.73
CA HIS A 247 -49.95 7.29 -0.28
C HIS A 247 -49.84 8.75 0.20
N ARG A 248 -50.06 9.04 1.50
CA ARG A 248 -49.88 10.39 2.12
C ARG A 248 -48.50 11.04 1.92
N ASN A 249 -47.53 10.25 1.43
CA ASN A 249 -46.17 10.72 1.16
C ASN A 249 -45.95 11.04 -0.33
N GLY A 250 -46.91 10.72 -1.20
CA GLY A 250 -46.78 10.72 -2.64
C GLY A 250 -46.30 9.38 -3.21
N TRP A 251 -46.33 9.28 -4.54
CA TRP A 251 -45.72 8.21 -5.31
C TRP A 251 -44.19 8.25 -5.23
N SER A 252 -43.52 7.13 -5.50
CA SER A 252 -42.06 7.08 -5.60
C SER A 252 -41.49 7.63 -6.91
N CYS A 253 -42.35 7.93 -7.89
CA CYS A 253 -41.97 8.40 -9.22
C CYS A 253 -42.97 9.43 -9.75
N ASP A 254 -42.53 10.23 -10.72
CA ASP A 254 -43.36 11.19 -11.45
C ASP A 254 -44.37 10.49 -12.39
N PRO A 255 -45.39 11.21 -12.89
CA PRO A 255 -46.43 10.62 -13.74
C PRO A 255 -45.92 9.99 -15.04
N GLU A 256 -44.84 10.52 -15.62
CA GLU A 256 -44.28 10.00 -16.87
C GLU A 256 -43.61 8.66 -16.64
N ARG A 257 -42.82 8.55 -15.57
CA ARG A 257 -42.22 7.29 -15.17
C ARG A 257 -43.26 6.26 -14.73
N MET A 258 -44.36 6.69 -14.09
CA MET A 258 -45.48 5.80 -13.78
C MET A 258 -46.12 5.22 -15.04
N ARG A 259 -46.36 6.06 -16.06
CA ARG A 259 -46.85 5.61 -17.37
C ARG A 259 -45.89 4.61 -18.02
N GLN A 260 -44.58 4.87 -17.97
CA GLN A 260 -43.58 3.95 -18.50
C GLN A 260 -43.63 2.59 -17.81
N TYR A 261 -43.82 2.55 -16.48
CA TYR A 261 -44.00 1.29 -15.77
C TYR A 261 -45.28 0.56 -16.18
N ASP A 262 -46.37 1.28 -16.40
CA ASP A 262 -47.65 0.71 -16.82
C ASP A 262 -47.56 0.10 -18.23
N THR A 263 -47.08 0.89 -19.20
CA THR A 263 -46.89 0.45 -20.59
C THR A 263 -45.92 -0.74 -20.69
N ALA A 264 -44.91 -0.79 -19.82
CA ALA A 264 -43.95 -1.89 -19.77
C ALA A 264 -44.44 -3.11 -18.95
N GLY A 265 -45.70 -3.14 -18.50
CA GLY A 265 -46.26 -4.26 -17.74
C GLY A 265 -45.63 -4.46 -16.34
N ARG A 266 -44.95 -3.44 -15.82
CA ARG A 266 -44.24 -3.48 -14.54
C ARG A 266 -45.13 -3.19 -13.35
N LEU A 267 -46.35 -2.72 -13.55
CA LEU A 267 -47.28 -2.52 -12.43
C LEU A 267 -47.84 -3.86 -11.94
N HIS A 268 -47.85 -4.01 -10.62
CA HIS A 268 -48.50 -5.13 -9.95
C HIS A 268 -49.79 -4.63 -9.31
N PHE A 269 -50.92 -4.98 -9.94
CA PHE A 269 -52.24 -4.58 -9.50
C PHE A 269 -52.68 -5.37 -8.26
N PRO A 270 -53.26 -4.71 -7.24
CA PRO A 270 -53.77 -5.39 -6.06
C PRO A 270 -54.98 -6.26 -6.39
N THR A 271 -55.04 -7.46 -5.82
CA THR A 271 -56.19 -8.38 -5.95
C THR A 271 -57.40 -7.94 -5.12
N LYS A 272 -57.18 -7.21 -4.01
CA LYS A 272 -58.24 -6.69 -3.15
C LYS A 272 -58.64 -5.29 -3.57
N ARG A 273 -59.96 -5.03 -3.58
CA ARG A 273 -60.52 -3.69 -3.80
C ARG A 273 -59.98 -2.72 -2.73
N GLY A 274 -59.47 -1.57 -3.16
CA GLY A 274 -58.83 -0.60 -2.26
C GLY A 274 -57.37 -0.91 -1.90
N GLY A 275 -56.77 -1.96 -2.48
CA GLY A 275 -55.34 -2.22 -2.34
C GLY A 275 -54.47 -1.14 -3.00
N GLN A 276 -53.20 -1.09 -2.60
CA GLN A 276 -52.24 -0.14 -3.15
C GLN A 276 -51.59 -0.69 -4.42
N LEU A 277 -51.38 0.19 -5.40
CA LEU A 277 -50.60 -0.11 -6.59
C LEU A 277 -49.13 -0.37 -6.22
N ARG A 278 -48.53 -1.40 -6.81
CA ARG A 278 -47.15 -1.83 -6.55
C ARG A 278 -46.36 -1.97 -7.85
N LEU A 279 -45.05 -2.10 -7.71
CA LEU A 279 -44.13 -2.27 -8.84
C LEU A 279 -43.51 -3.68 -8.81
N LYS A 280 -43.43 -4.32 -9.97
CA LYS A 280 -42.63 -5.53 -10.21
C LYS A 280 -41.17 -5.11 -10.38
N MET A 281 -40.30 -5.67 -9.54
CA MET A 281 -38.85 -5.50 -9.67
C MET A 281 -38.24 -6.86 -9.98
N TYR A 282 -37.70 -7.00 -11.19
CA TYR A 282 -37.19 -8.28 -11.68
C TYR A 282 -35.83 -8.64 -11.10
N LEU A 283 -35.60 -9.94 -10.91
CA LEU A 283 -34.37 -10.48 -10.34
C LEU A 283 -33.18 -10.29 -11.28
N ASP A 284 -33.36 -10.54 -12.56
CA ASP A 284 -32.35 -10.41 -13.63
C ASP A 284 -31.85 -8.98 -13.83
N GLU A 285 -32.70 -7.98 -13.55
CA GLU A 285 -32.35 -6.55 -13.63
C GLU A 285 -31.80 -5.98 -12.31
N SER A 286 -31.88 -6.75 -11.22
CA SER A 286 -31.49 -6.27 -9.91
C SER A 286 -29.98 -6.39 -9.71
N LYS A 287 -29.32 -5.27 -9.39
CA LYS A 287 -27.87 -5.22 -9.13
C LYS A 287 -27.42 -6.02 -7.90
N GLY A 288 -28.35 -6.46 -7.05
CA GLY A 288 -28.09 -7.18 -5.81
C GLY A 288 -28.26 -6.34 -4.54
N VAL A 289 -27.64 -6.79 -3.45
CA VAL A 289 -27.66 -6.13 -2.15
C VAL A 289 -26.50 -5.14 -2.08
N LYS A 290 -26.78 -3.88 -1.76
CA LYS A 290 -25.72 -2.87 -1.55
C LYS A 290 -24.77 -3.32 -0.44
N VAL A 291 -23.48 -3.30 -0.71
CA VAL A 291 -22.43 -3.60 0.29
C VAL A 291 -22.55 -2.64 1.47
N GLN A 292 -22.45 -3.17 2.69
CA GLN A 292 -22.45 -2.42 3.97
C GLN A 292 -21.06 -2.44 4.61
N SER A 293 -20.92 -2.00 5.86
CA SER A 293 -19.63 -2.02 6.60
C SER A 293 -19.17 -3.39 7.07
N LEU A 294 -20.05 -4.41 7.11
CA LEU A 294 -19.66 -5.77 7.49
C LEU A 294 -19.31 -6.60 6.24
N TRP A 295 -18.04 -6.96 6.09
CA TRP A 295 -17.50 -7.71 4.96
C TRP A 295 -17.17 -9.14 5.37
N ASP A 296 -18.16 -10.01 5.22
CA ASP A 296 -18.12 -11.43 5.56
C ASP A 296 -18.13 -12.35 4.34
N ASP A 297 -18.12 -11.77 3.15
CA ASP A 297 -18.26 -12.45 1.86
C ASP A 297 -16.95 -12.59 1.07
N ILE A 298 -15.86 -11.96 1.55
CA ILE A 298 -14.53 -12.08 0.96
C ILE A 298 -13.68 -12.95 1.89
N PRO A 299 -13.41 -14.23 1.57
CA PRO A 299 -12.58 -15.08 2.39
C PRO A 299 -11.10 -14.67 2.32
N PRO A 300 -10.28 -15.02 3.33
CA PRO A 300 -8.83 -14.88 3.22
C PRO A 300 -8.24 -15.79 2.13
N VAL A 301 -7.02 -15.49 1.71
CA VAL A 301 -6.26 -16.33 0.76
C VAL A 301 -5.92 -17.66 1.42
N ASN A 302 -6.61 -18.72 1.01
CA ASN A 302 -6.39 -20.07 1.54
C ASN A 302 -5.07 -20.67 0.98
N SER A 303 -4.65 -21.83 1.50
CA SER A 303 -3.37 -22.47 1.11
C SER A 303 -3.34 -23.03 -0.31
N GLN A 304 -4.51 -23.27 -0.92
CA GLN A 304 -4.67 -23.84 -2.26
C GLN A 304 -5.10 -22.78 -3.29
N ALA A 305 -5.20 -21.52 -2.88
CA ALA A 305 -5.71 -20.45 -3.74
C ALA A 305 -4.70 -20.17 -4.86
N ALA A 306 -5.19 -20.10 -6.11
CA ALA A 306 -4.35 -19.81 -7.28
C ALA A 306 -3.63 -18.45 -7.19
N GLU A 307 -4.19 -17.49 -6.44
CA GLU A 307 -3.57 -16.17 -6.21
C GLU A 307 -2.45 -16.19 -5.16
N ARG A 308 -2.25 -17.30 -4.42
CA ARG A 308 -1.32 -17.38 -3.30
C ARG A 308 0.13 -17.37 -3.80
N LEU A 309 0.94 -16.46 -3.27
CA LEU A 309 2.37 -16.35 -3.62
C LEU A 309 3.33 -16.87 -2.54
N GLY A 310 2.81 -17.36 -1.41
CA GLY A 310 3.64 -17.76 -0.27
C GLY A 310 4.22 -16.59 0.54
N TYR A 311 3.92 -15.35 0.14
CA TYR A 311 4.20 -14.16 0.96
C TYR A 311 3.29 -14.17 2.20
N PRO A 312 3.83 -14.02 3.42
CA PRO A 312 3.00 -13.96 4.63
C PRO A 312 2.04 -12.77 4.56
N THR A 313 0.90 -12.90 5.26
CA THR A 313 -0.15 -11.87 5.40
C THR A 313 -0.75 -11.29 4.10
N GLN A 314 -0.57 -11.97 2.96
CA GLN A 314 -1.17 -11.60 1.67
C GLN A 314 -2.69 -11.37 1.79
N LYS A 315 -3.14 -10.20 1.36
CA LYS A 315 -4.56 -9.85 1.28
C LYS A 315 -5.20 -10.41 -0.01
N PRO A 316 -6.49 -10.79 0.01
CA PRO A 316 -7.20 -11.31 -1.17
C PRO A 316 -7.40 -10.24 -2.23
N LEU A 317 -7.20 -10.58 -3.50
CA LEU A 317 -7.38 -9.64 -4.62
C LEU A 317 -8.77 -8.99 -4.62
N ALA A 318 -9.82 -9.77 -4.38
CA ALA A 318 -11.21 -9.29 -4.34
C ALA A 318 -11.47 -8.22 -3.26
N LEU A 319 -10.69 -8.21 -2.17
CA LEU A 319 -10.77 -7.19 -1.13
C LEU A 319 -10.30 -5.83 -1.67
N LEU A 320 -9.14 -5.83 -2.33
CA LEU A 320 -8.53 -4.62 -2.88
C LEU A 320 -9.31 -4.13 -4.10
N GLU A 321 -9.78 -5.03 -4.97
CA GLU A 321 -10.63 -4.66 -6.10
C GLU A 321 -11.91 -3.96 -5.63
N ARG A 322 -12.53 -4.43 -4.54
CA ARG A 322 -13.71 -3.78 -3.96
C ARG A 322 -13.40 -2.37 -3.46
N ILE A 323 -12.29 -2.20 -2.73
CA ILE A 323 -11.88 -0.89 -2.21
C ILE A 323 -11.60 0.07 -3.38
N ILE A 324 -10.78 -0.37 -4.33
CA ILE A 324 -10.37 0.44 -5.49
C ILE A 324 -11.56 0.82 -6.36
N ALA A 325 -12.44 -0.13 -6.69
CA ALA A 325 -13.64 0.15 -7.48
C ALA A 325 -14.65 1.04 -6.75
N THR A 326 -14.61 1.11 -5.41
CA THR A 326 -15.50 1.99 -4.62
C THR A 326 -15.06 3.44 -4.68
N SER A 327 -13.76 3.72 -4.64
CA SER A 327 -13.23 5.06 -4.39
C SER A 327 -12.27 5.60 -5.45
N SER A 328 -12.30 5.02 -6.66
CA SER A 328 -11.54 5.52 -7.81
C SER A 328 -12.23 5.21 -9.14
N CYS A 329 -11.90 5.97 -10.17
CA CYS A 329 -12.24 5.74 -11.57
C CYS A 329 -11.06 5.11 -12.36
N PRO A 330 -11.31 4.48 -13.52
CA PRO A 330 -10.23 4.13 -14.44
C PRO A 330 -9.40 5.37 -14.81
N GLY A 331 -8.07 5.23 -14.78
CA GLY A 331 -7.11 6.33 -14.99
C GLY A 331 -6.68 7.06 -13.73
N ASP A 332 -7.38 6.89 -12.61
CA ASP A 332 -6.98 7.45 -11.31
C ASP A 332 -5.71 6.77 -10.76
N VAL A 333 -5.04 7.42 -9.81
CA VAL A 333 -3.81 6.94 -9.18
C VAL A 333 -4.10 6.28 -7.83
N VAL A 334 -3.70 5.02 -7.68
CA VAL A 334 -3.76 4.25 -6.43
C VAL A 334 -2.38 4.13 -5.79
N LEU A 335 -2.23 4.56 -4.54
CA LEU A 335 -0.99 4.43 -3.77
C LEU A 335 -1.13 3.33 -2.71
N ASP A 336 -0.15 2.42 -2.69
CA ASP A 336 0.08 1.49 -1.58
C ASP A 336 1.50 1.69 -1.02
N PRO A 337 1.66 2.37 0.13
CA PRO A 337 2.96 2.67 0.71
C PRO A 337 3.55 1.52 1.54
N PHE A 338 2.85 0.38 1.65
CA PHE A 338 3.28 -0.84 2.33
C PHE A 338 2.93 -2.05 1.46
N CYS A 339 3.34 -2.01 0.19
CA CYS A 339 2.72 -2.84 -0.82
C CYS A 339 3.00 -4.35 -0.71
N GLY A 340 4.07 -4.78 -0.04
CA GLY A 340 4.37 -6.19 0.23
C GLY A 340 4.35 -7.05 -1.04
N CYS A 341 3.46 -8.03 -1.11
CA CYS A 341 3.31 -8.84 -2.33
C CYS A 341 2.62 -8.12 -3.52
N GLY A 342 2.18 -6.87 -3.35
CA GLY A 342 1.58 -5.99 -4.34
C GLY A 342 0.16 -6.35 -4.75
N THR A 343 -0.68 -6.81 -3.82
CA THR A 343 -2.09 -7.12 -4.16
C THR A 343 -2.85 -5.86 -4.58
N ALA A 344 -2.63 -4.72 -3.91
CA ALA A 344 -3.28 -3.46 -4.31
C ALA A 344 -2.78 -2.96 -5.67
N VAL A 345 -1.47 -3.10 -5.93
CA VAL A 345 -0.85 -2.80 -7.23
C VAL A 345 -1.46 -3.63 -8.36
N GLU A 346 -1.59 -4.95 -8.17
CA GLU A 346 -2.25 -5.81 -9.14
C GLU A 346 -3.72 -5.44 -9.35
N ALA A 347 -4.48 -5.24 -8.26
CA ALA A 347 -5.90 -4.87 -8.34
C ALA A 347 -6.09 -3.54 -9.09
N ALA A 348 -5.26 -2.53 -8.82
CA ALA A 348 -5.28 -1.26 -9.53
C ALA A 348 -5.02 -1.46 -11.03
N GLN A 349 -4.00 -2.24 -11.38
CA GLN A 349 -3.67 -2.55 -12.77
C GLN A 349 -4.82 -3.29 -13.49
N ARG A 350 -5.43 -4.31 -12.87
CA ARG A 350 -6.58 -5.05 -13.44
C ARG A 350 -7.76 -4.13 -13.72
N LEU A 351 -8.01 -3.19 -12.81
CA LEU A 351 -9.10 -2.24 -12.89
C LEU A 351 -8.78 -1.05 -13.82
N GLY A 352 -7.58 -0.98 -14.39
CA GLY A 352 -7.19 0.10 -15.29
C GLY A 352 -6.98 1.43 -14.55
N ARG A 353 -6.37 1.37 -13.36
CA ARG A 353 -5.85 2.53 -12.61
C ARG A 353 -4.34 2.61 -12.78
N GLU A 354 -3.79 3.81 -12.67
CA GLU A 354 -2.36 4.00 -12.44
C GLU A 354 -2.05 3.65 -10.98
N TRP A 355 -0.81 3.26 -10.68
CA TRP A 355 -0.46 2.83 -9.33
C TRP A 355 0.95 3.25 -8.92
N ILE A 356 1.11 3.47 -7.62
CA ILE A 356 2.38 3.70 -6.94
C ILE A 356 2.48 2.66 -5.82
N GLY A 357 3.47 1.77 -5.89
CA GLY A 357 3.79 0.82 -4.83
C GLY A 357 5.09 1.19 -4.15
N ILE A 358 5.15 1.15 -2.83
CA ILE A 358 6.39 1.37 -2.07
C ILE A 358 6.58 0.21 -1.09
N ASP A 359 7.78 -0.36 -1.07
CA ASP A 359 8.17 -1.32 -0.04
C ASP A 359 9.66 -1.24 0.30
N VAL A 360 9.96 -1.45 1.58
CA VAL A 360 11.33 -1.43 2.10
C VAL A 360 12.08 -2.73 1.82
N THR A 361 11.38 -3.80 1.45
CA THR A 361 11.97 -5.13 1.26
C THR A 361 12.14 -5.44 -0.22
N TYR A 362 13.35 -5.85 -0.61
CA TYR A 362 13.60 -6.28 -2.00
C TYR A 362 12.80 -7.55 -2.36
N LEU A 363 12.49 -8.41 -1.38
CA LEU A 363 11.63 -9.58 -1.60
C LEU A 363 10.24 -9.15 -2.10
N ALA A 364 9.62 -8.15 -1.47
CA ALA A 364 8.37 -7.56 -1.96
C ALA A 364 8.51 -7.08 -3.39
N ILE A 365 9.53 -6.25 -3.68
CA ILE A 365 9.78 -5.74 -5.03
C ILE A 365 9.89 -6.87 -6.05
N ARG A 366 10.72 -7.89 -5.79
CA ARG A 366 10.87 -9.06 -6.67
C ARG A 366 9.54 -9.78 -6.89
N VAL A 367 8.78 -10.06 -5.83
CA VAL A 367 7.48 -10.75 -5.90
C VAL A 367 6.49 -9.94 -6.74
N ILE A 368 6.46 -8.61 -6.58
CA ILE A 368 5.62 -7.71 -7.37
C ILE A 368 6.01 -7.77 -8.84
N ARG A 369 7.32 -7.72 -9.15
CA ARG A 369 7.82 -7.80 -10.53
C ARG A 369 7.41 -9.09 -11.22
N ASP A 370 7.58 -10.23 -10.54
CA ASP A 370 7.23 -11.55 -11.06
C ASP A 370 5.69 -11.66 -11.27
N ARG A 371 4.90 -11.17 -10.30
CA ARG A 371 3.44 -11.10 -10.37
C ARG A 371 2.96 -10.26 -11.56
N LEU A 372 3.53 -9.06 -11.73
CA LEU A 372 3.17 -8.15 -12.81
C LEU A 372 3.57 -8.70 -14.18
N ALA A 373 4.77 -9.28 -14.31
CA ALA A 373 5.22 -9.88 -15.56
C ALA A 373 4.36 -11.08 -15.98
N SER A 374 3.93 -11.91 -15.02
CA SER A 374 3.05 -13.05 -15.27
C SER A 374 1.61 -12.63 -15.60
N GLY A 375 1.04 -11.69 -14.83
CA GLY A 375 -0.34 -11.23 -15.01
C GLY A 375 -0.55 -10.29 -16.19
N PHE A 376 0.48 -9.54 -16.58
CA PHE A 376 0.41 -8.48 -17.60
C PHE A 376 1.65 -8.50 -18.51
N PRO A 377 1.71 -9.40 -19.50
CA PRO A 377 2.83 -9.47 -20.43
C PRO A 377 3.11 -8.13 -21.11
N GLY A 378 4.35 -7.64 -21.01
CA GLY A 378 4.78 -6.38 -21.62
C GLY A 378 4.48 -5.12 -20.80
N ILE A 379 3.98 -5.24 -19.57
CA ILE A 379 3.75 -4.10 -18.67
C ILE A 379 5.02 -3.26 -18.49
N GLN A 380 4.86 -1.93 -18.60
CA GLN A 380 5.91 -0.96 -18.36
C GLN A 380 5.63 -0.24 -17.04
N TYR A 381 6.64 -0.16 -16.18
CA TYR A 381 6.61 0.58 -14.92
C TYR A 381 7.99 1.16 -14.61
N GLU A 382 8.03 2.26 -13.87
CA GLU A 382 9.24 2.87 -13.34
C GLU A 382 9.65 2.15 -12.05
N LEU A 383 10.94 1.79 -11.93
CA LEU A 383 11.52 1.28 -10.68
C LEU A 383 12.52 2.31 -10.17
N ALA A 384 12.29 2.87 -8.98
CA ALA A 384 13.21 3.81 -8.34
C ALA A 384 13.61 3.32 -6.93
N GLY A 385 14.74 3.82 -6.42
CA GLY A 385 15.30 3.42 -5.12
C GLY A 385 16.30 2.26 -5.15
N GLU A 386 16.43 1.55 -6.29
CA GLU A 386 17.56 0.64 -6.53
C GLU A 386 18.67 1.34 -7.34
N PRO A 387 19.94 1.29 -6.90
CA PRO A 387 21.07 1.63 -7.73
C PRO A 387 21.08 0.84 -9.05
N GLN A 388 20.98 1.57 -10.16
CA GLN A 388 20.98 1.00 -11.52
C GLN A 388 22.37 1.04 -12.17
N ASP A 389 23.27 1.85 -11.62
CA ASP A 389 24.64 2.02 -12.11
C ASP A 389 25.63 2.27 -10.96
N LEU A 390 26.91 2.33 -11.30
CA LEU A 390 27.98 2.56 -10.33
C LEU A 390 27.90 3.94 -9.66
N GLU A 391 27.36 4.94 -10.36
CA GLU A 391 27.27 6.31 -9.85
C GLU A 391 26.18 6.41 -8.79
N SER A 392 24.98 5.91 -9.07
CA SER A 392 23.88 5.77 -8.12
C SER A 392 24.21 4.85 -6.95
N ALA A 393 25.00 3.78 -7.16
CA ALA A 393 25.48 2.93 -6.07
C ALA A 393 26.50 3.66 -5.19
N ARG A 394 27.35 4.51 -5.78
CA ARG A 394 28.30 5.36 -5.04
C ARG A 394 27.55 6.41 -4.24
N ASP A 395 26.59 7.08 -4.86
CA ASP A 395 25.76 8.09 -4.21
C ASP A 395 25.01 7.47 -3.03
N LEU A 396 24.39 6.30 -3.22
CA LEU A 396 23.76 5.55 -2.12
C LEU A 396 24.74 5.19 -1.00
N ALA A 397 25.97 4.77 -1.34
CA ALA A 397 27.00 4.46 -0.34
C ALA A 397 27.44 5.69 0.49
N GLU A 398 27.35 6.89 -0.09
CA GLU A 398 27.71 8.16 0.56
C GLU A 398 26.54 8.77 1.35
N THR A 399 25.33 8.72 0.79
CA THR A 399 24.11 9.32 1.36
C THR A 399 23.47 8.46 2.44
N ASP A 400 23.31 7.14 2.18
CA ASP A 400 22.70 6.20 3.11
C ASP A 400 23.45 4.85 3.11
N LYS A 401 24.43 4.77 4.02
CA LYS A 401 25.26 3.57 4.20
C LYS A 401 24.42 2.33 4.50
N TYR A 402 23.29 2.46 5.21
CA TYR A 402 22.46 1.32 5.54
C TYR A 402 21.76 0.79 4.30
N GLN A 403 21.13 1.67 3.50
CA GLN A 403 20.52 1.28 2.23
C GLN A 403 21.53 0.64 1.28
N PHE A 404 22.75 1.18 1.19
CA PHE A 404 23.82 0.57 0.42
C PHE A 404 24.19 -0.83 0.92
N GLN A 405 24.30 -1.03 2.24
CA GLN A 405 24.55 -2.36 2.81
C GLN A 405 23.46 -3.35 2.44
N TRP A 406 22.20 -2.96 2.58
CA TRP A 406 21.05 -3.80 2.27
C TRP A 406 20.98 -4.17 0.78
N TRP A 407 21.19 -3.18 -0.09
CA TRP A 407 21.30 -3.38 -1.55
C TRP A 407 22.42 -4.38 -1.89
N ALA A 408 23.62 -4.16 -1.34
CA ALA A 408 24.80 -4.98 -1.59
C ALA A 408 24.62 -6.44 -1.14
N VAL A 409 24.11 -6.65 0.09
CA VAL A 409 23.82 -7.97 0.65
C VAL A 409 22.82 -8.73 -0.24
N HIS A 410 21.74 -8.08 -0.66
CA HIS A 410 20.74 -8.72 -1.51
C HIS A 410 21.26 -9.05 -2.91
N ARG A 411 22.02 -8.13 -3.51
CA ARG A 411 22.57 -8.32 -4.87
C ARG A 411 23.45 -9.55 -5.01
N ILE A 412 24.11 -9.97 -3.93
CA ILE A 412 24.93 -11.17 -3.90
C ILE A 412 24.18 -12.44 -3.43
N GLY A 413 22.86 -12.35 -3.23
CA GLY A 413 22.02 -13.47 -2.78
C GLY A 413 22.11 -13.78 -1.29
N ALA A 414 22.57 -12.83 -0.48
CA ALA A 414 22.67 -12.98 0.98
C ALA A 414 21.44 -12.41 1.69
N HIS A 415 21.20 -12.92 2.90
CA HIS A 415 20.16 -12.46 3.80
C HIS A 415 20.77 -11.48 4.81
N PRO A 416 20.16 -10.32 5.07
CA PRO A 416 20.69 -9.34 6.02
C PRO A 416 20.71 -9.91 7.44
N VAL A 417 21.77 -9.58 8.20
CA VAL A 417 21.94 -10.00 9.59
C VAL A 417 22.15 -8.75 10.45
N GLY A 418 21.18 -8.46 11.31
CA GLY A 418 21.20 -7.27 12.16
C GLY A 418 20.86 -5.99 11.40
N GLY A 419 20.04 -5.13 12.04
CA GLY A 419 19.74 -3.79 11.50
C GLY A 419 18.34 -3.65 10.90
N VAL A 420 17.30 -3.92 11.69
CA VAL A 420 16.10 -3.10 11.60
C VAL A 420 16.48 -1.74 12.20
N PRO A 421 16.16 -0.59 11.56
CA PRO A 421 16.36 0.71 12.16
C PRO A 421 15.74 0.69 13.57
N GLY A 422 16.60 0.80 14.59
CA GLY A 422 16.14 1.02 15.96
C GLY A 422 16.56 0.07 17.08
N ARG A 423 16.71 -1.23 16.87
CA ARG A 423 17.05 -2.09 18.02
C ARG A 423 18.50 -1.88 18.49
N ARG A 424 18.70 -1.13 19.59
CA ARG A 424 19.93 -1.20 20.41
C ARG A 424 19.99 -2.50 21.24
N GLU A 425 18.85 -3.17 21.46
CA GLU A 425 18.78 -4.50 22.08
C GLU A 425 19.06 -5.59 21.04
N GLY A 426 20.34 -5.75 20.80
CA GLY A 426 20.97 -6.67 19.84
C GLY A 426 22.48 -6.40 19.79
N ARG A 427 22.88 -5.16 20.12
CA ARG A 427 24.29 -4.79 20.39
C ARG A 427 24.84 -5.29 21.72
N ARG A 428 24.20 -6.27 22.37
CA ARG A 428 24.80 -7.02 23.49
C ARG A 428 25.50 -8.29 22.97
N GLY A 429 26.72 -8.09 22.48
CA GLY A 429 27.81 -9.03 22.79
C GLY A 429 28.21 -10.13 21.80
N ARG A 430 27.61 -10.28 20.60
CA ARG A 430 28.03 -11.35 19.66
C ARG A 430 28.47 -10.92 18.25
N ASP A 431 27.72 -10.06 17.54
CA ASP A 431 27.93 -9.92 16.08
C ASP A 431 28.58 -8.60 15.65
N ARG A 432 29.82 -8.34 16.09
CA ARG A 432 30.62 -7.23 15.52
C ARG A 432 31.13 -7.65 14.14
N GLY A 433 30.49 -7.17 13.06
CA GLY A 433 31.04 -7.18 11.70
C GLY A 433 30.36 -8.09 10.67
N ILE A 434 29.14 -8.56 10.91
CA ILE A 434 28.35 -9.34 9.93
C ILE A 434 27.18 -8.47 9.48
N ASP A 435 27.12 -8.19 8.19
CA ASP A 435 26.06 -7.39 7.56
C ASP A 435 25.05 -8.30 6.84
N GLY A 436 25.45 -9.52 6.49
CA GLY A 436 24.55 -10.53 5.89
C GLY A 436 25.08 -11.96 5.97
N MET A 437 24.27 -12.92 5.51
CA MET A 437 24.53 -14.35 5.57
C MET A 437 23.94 -15.10 4.37
N ILE A 438 24.73 -15.97 3.74
CA ILE A 438 24.24 -16.95 2.76
C ILE A 438 24.25 -18.33 3.42
N LYS A 439 23.17 -19.09 3.27
CA LYS A 439 23.12 -20.50 3.68
C LYS A 439 23.05 -21.38 2.44
N PHE A 440 23.89 -22.41 2.38
CA PHE A 440 23.89 -23.38 1.29
C PHE A 440 24.00 -24.80 1.85
N ARG A 441 23.60 -25.80 1.05
CA ARG A 441 23.70 -27.21 1.43
C ARG A 441 24.86 -27.88 0.70
N ALA A 442 25.64 -28.67 1.43
CA ALA A 442 26.63 -29.59 0.88
C ALA A 442 26.64 -30.85 1.75
N ASP A 443 26.74 -32.03 1.15
CA ASP A 443 26.76 -33.32 1.86
C ASP A 443 25.58 -33.52 2.85
N GLY A 444 24.39 -33.02 2.49
CA GLY A 444 23.20 -33.07 3.36
C GLY A 444 23.27 -32.17 4.60
N ARG A 445 24.36 -31.40 4.80
CA ARG A 445 24.53 -30.43 5.89
C ARG A 445 24.35 -29.00 5.39
N VAL A 446 24.01 -28.10 6.30
CA VAL A 446 23.85 -26.67 6.02
C VAL A 446 25.12 -25.95 6.44
N TYR A 447 25.66 -25.15 5.53
CA TYR A 447 26.84 -24.32 5.74
C TYR A 447 26.48 -22.85 5.58
N GLU A 448 27.28 -22.00 6.20
CA GLU A 448 27.04 -20.55 6.29
C GLU A 448 28.20 -19.78 5.68
N ILE A 449 27.87 -18.68 4.99
CA ILE A 449 28.81 -17.70 4.44
C ILE A 449 28.49 -16.35 5.05
N VAL A 450 29.40 -15.82 5.86
CA VAL A 450 29.24 -14.47 6.45
C VAL A 450 29.55 -13.40 5.42
N VAL A 451 28.75 -12.35 5.39
CA VAL A 451 28.92 -11.20 4.50
C VAL A 451 29.23 -9.97 5.33
N SER A 452 30.23 -9.20 4.91
CA SER A 452 30.45 -7.84 5.39
C SER A 452 30.47 -6.85 4.22
N VAL A 453 29.87 -5.68 4.39
CA VAL A 453 29.78 -4.64 3.37
C VAL A 453 30.52 -3.39 3.84
N LYS A 454 31.38 -2.86 2.96
CA LYS A 454 32.14 -1.62 3.19
C LYS A 454 31.87 -0.63 2.04
N GLY A 455 31.02 0.36 2.31
CA GLY A 455 30.69 1.45 1.37
C GLY A 455 31.65 2.66 1.41
N GLY A 456 32.54 2.74 2.40
CA GLY A 456 33.43 3.90 2.58
C GLY A 456 34.54 4.01 1.53
N ARG A 457 35.08 5.23 1.35
CA ARG A 457 36.14 5.56 0.37
C ARG A 457 37.49 4.84 0.60
N THR A 458 37.67 4.18 1.75
CA THR A 458 38.93 3.52 2.12
C THR A 458 38.65 2.09 2.58
N VAL A 459 38.65 1.14 1.63
CA VAL A 459 38.67 -0.29 1.95
C VAL A 459 40.11 -0.76 1.91
N THR A 460 40.56 -1.44 2.96
CA THR A 460 41.96 -1.85 3.13
C THR A 460 42.08 -3.35 3.36
N PRO A 461 43.29 -3.94 3.22
CA PRO A 461 43.54 -5.33 3.62
C PRO A 461 43.17 -5.63 5.09
N ALA A 462 43.10 -4.62 5.96
CA ALA A 462 42.63 -4.81 7.33
C ALA A 462 41.17 -5.28 7.39
N ASN A 463 40.31 -4.83 6.47
CA ASN A 463 38.92 -5.29 6.42
C ASN A 463 38.80 -6.76 6.00
N VAL A 464 39.70 -7.24 5.13
CA VAL A 464 39.77 -8.66 4.75
C VAL A 464 40.19 -9.52 5.96
N ARG A 465 41.17 -9.05 6.75
CA ARG A 465 41.59 -9.72 7.99
C ARG A 465 40.50 -9.74 9.06
N GLU A 466 39.76 -8.64 9.20
CA GLU A 466 38.60 -8.55 10.10
C GLU A 466 37.55 -9.60 9.72
N LEU A 467 37.16 -9.66 8.44
CA LEU A 467 36.23 -10.66 7.94
C LEU A 467 36.76 -12.08 8.16
N HIS A 468 38.05 -12.34 7.92
CA HIS A 468 38.65 -13.64 8.19
C HIS A 468 38.49 -14.06 9.66
N GLY A 469 38.74 -13.13 10.59
CA GLY A 469 38.52 -13.35 12.02
C GLY A 469 37.06 -13.67 12.34
N THR A 470 36.11 -12.96 11.73
CA THR A 470 34.68 -13.22 11.86
C THR A 470 34.29 -14.61 11.34
N VAL A 471 34.78 -15.02 10.15
CA VAL A 471 34.56 -16.37 9.59
C VAL A 471 35.03 -17.46 10.56
N GLN A 472 36.20 -17.27 11.19
CA GLN A 472 36.75 -18.23 12.15
C GLN A 472 35.94 -18.26 13.45
N ARG A 473 35.56 -17.09 13.98
CA ARG A 473 34.77 -16.96 15.21
C ARG A 473 33.40 -17.60 15.08
N GLU A 474 32.69 -17.32 13.98
CA GLU A 474 31.35 -17.87 13.71
C GLU A 474 31.39 -19.31 13.15
N LYS A 475 32.58 -19.87 12.92
CA LYS A 475 32.77 -21.19 12.28
C LYS A 475 32.09 -21.30 10.91
N ALA A 476 32.03 -20.19 10.17
CA ALA A 476 31.47 -20.15 8.83
C ALA A 476 32.36 -20.91 7.82
N ALA A 477 31.73 -21.42 6.76
CA ALA A 477 32.41 -22.12 5.68
C ALA A 477 33.21 -21.16 4.80
N MET A 478 32.67 -19.97 4.54
CA MET A 478 33.30 -18.94 3.71
C MET A 478 32.95 -17.54 4.24
N GLY A 479 33.61 -16.52 3.71
CA GLY A 479 33.25 -15.12 3.94
C GLY A 479 33.28 -14.29 2.64
N VAL A 480 32.37 -13.33 2.52
CA VAL A 480 32.31 -12.39 1.39
C VAL A 480 32.44 -10.96 1.89
N LEU A 481 33.40 -10.23 1.35
CA LEU A 481 33.53 -8.79 1.54
C LEU A 481 32.93 -8.08 0.32
N VAL A 482 31.89 -7.28 0.52
CA VAL A 482 31.32 -6.44 -0.54
C VAL A 482 31.87 -5.02 -0.43
N THR A 483 32.36 -4.45 -1.54
CA THR A 483 33.04 -3.16 -1.55
C THR A 483 32.48 -2.23 -2.63
N MET A 484 32.41 -0.93 -2.34
CA MET A 484 32.02 0.04 -3.38
C MET A 484 33.10 0.18 -4.48
N GLN A 485 34.37 0.10 -4.10
CA GLN A 485 35.52 0.18 -5.01
C GLN A 485 36.04 -1.20 -5.38
N ASP A 486 36.75 -1.30 -6.51
CA ASP A 486 37.43 -2.53 -6.88
C ASP A 486 38.54 -2.89 -5.87
N PRO A 487 38.68 -4.18 -5.50
CA PRO A 487 39.66 -4.57 -4.51
C PRO A 487 41.08 -4.46 -5.04
N THR A 488 41.95 -3.88 -4.21
CA THR A 488 43.38 -3.74 -4.51
C THR A 488 44.08 -5.10 -4.59
N GLN A 489 45.25 -5.15 -5.23
CA GLN A 489 46.05 -6.38 -5.32
C GLN A 489 46.39 -6.95 -3.93
N GLU A 490 46.71 -6.08 -2.97
CA GLU A 490 46.98 -6.49 -1.58
C GLU A 490 45.78 -7.16 -0.92
N MET A 491 44.56 -6.65 -1.13
CA MET A 491 43.34 -7.25 -0.61
C MET A 491 43.09 -8.64 -1.23
N ARG A 492 43.33 -8.78 -2.54
CA ARG A 492 43.20 -10.07 -3.24
C ARG A 492 44.20 -11.10 -2.72
N VAL A 493 45.45 -10.68 -2.50
CA VAL A 493 46.49 -11.54 -1.89
C VAL A 493 46.09 -11.95 -0.46
N GLU A 494 45.57 -11.02 0.34
CA GLU A 494 45.13 -11.30 1.71
C GLU A 494 43.93 -12.26 1.74
N ALA A 495 42.95 -12.11 0.84
CA ALA A 495 41.84 -13.05 0.71
C ALA A 495 42.32 -14.44 0.28
N ALA A 496 43.26 -14.52 -0.66
CA ALA A 496 43.85 -15.78 -1.11
C ALA A 496 44.61 -16.52 0.00
N ARG A 497 45.25 -15.80 0.94
CA ARG A 497 45.94 -16.39 2.10
C ARG A 497 45.01 -17.14 3.05
N ALA A 498 43.72 -16.83 3.07
CA ALA A 498 42.73 -17.57 3.85
C ALA A 498 42.48 -18.99 3.33
N GLY A 499 43.00 -19.31 2.14
CA GLY A 499 42.94 -20.63 1.54
C GLY A 499 41.59 -20.94 0.90
N MET A 500 41.33 -22.23 0.72
CA MET A 500 40.12 -22.73 0.06
C MET A 500 39.30 -23.56 1.03
N TRP A 501 37.98 -23.38 0.99
CA TRP A 501 37.04 -24.33 1.58
C TRP A 501 36.83 -25.50 0.61
N LYS A 502 36.97 -26.73 1.10
CA LYS A 502 36.78 -27.95 0.29
C LYS A 502 35.39 -28.50 0.56
N ASP A 503 34.59 -28.64 -0.49
CA ASP A 503 33.28 -29.28 -0.42
C ASP A 503 33.46 -30.75 0.02
N PRO A 504 32.85 -31.16 1.15
CA PRO A 504 32.93 -32.54 1.63
C PRO A 504 32.33 -33.56 0.67
N HIS A 505 31.34 -33.17 -0.13
CA HIS A 505 30.62 -34.06 -1.03
C HIS A 505 31.33 -34.22 -2.38
N THR A 506 31.62 -33.10 -3.04
CA THR A 506 32.18 -33.10 -4.40
C THR A 506 33.71 -33.05 -4.43
N GLY A 507 34.35 -32.67 -3.31
CA GLY A 507 35.78 -32.42 -3.26
C GLY A 507 36.23 -31.14 -3.97
N ARG A 508 35.31 -30.39 -4.61
CA ARG A 508 35.58 -29.11 -5.27
C ARG A 508 36.03 -28.07 -4.24
N LYS A 509 36.96 -27.21 -4.64
CA LYS A 509 37.52 -26.16 -3.78
C LYS A 509 36.92 -24.81 -4.13
N TYR A 510 36.53 -24.06 -3.12
CA TYR A 510 35.95 -22.72 -3.20
C TYR A 510 36.81 -21.73 -2.40
N PRO A 511 36.99 -20.47 -2.83
CA PRO A 511 37.76 -19.51 -2.06
C PRO A 511 37.15 -19.30 -0.68
N ARG A 512 37.98 -19.42 0.38
CA ARG A 512 37.49 -19.28 1.76
C ARG A 512 37.10 -17.84 2.08
N LEU A 513 37.75 -16.86 1.45
CA LEU A 513 37.34 -15.47 1.42
C LEU A 513 37.20 -15.01 -0.03
N GLN A 514 36.11 -14.28 -0.29
CA GLN A 514 35.82 -13.67 -1.59
C GLN A 514 35.61 -12.19 -1.41
N ILE A 515 35.98 -11.40 -2.42
CA ILE A 515 35.71 -9.97 -2.46
C ILE A 515 34.90 -9.69 -3.71
N VAL A 516 33.78 -9.00 -3.56
CA VAL A 516 32.85 -8.65 -4.65
C VAL A 516 32.69 -7.14 -4.63
N SER A 517 33.10 -6.46 -5.69
CA SER A 517 32.89 -5.01 -5.80
C SER A 517 31.49 -4.67 -6.35
N ALA A 518 31.07 -3.41 -6.22
CA ALA A 518 29.87 -2.91 -6.88
C ALA A 518 29.94 -3.12 -8.41
N SER A 519 31.13 -2.98 -9.02
CA SER A 519 31.32 -3.24 -10.45
C SER A 519 31.12 -4.72 -10.81
N ASP A 520 31.64 -5.64 -9.98
CA ASP A 520 31.40 -7.07 -10.10
C ASP A 520 29.89 -7.41 -10.03
N ILE A 521 29.15 -6.76 -9.12
CA ILE A 521 27.69 -6.92 -8.98
C ILE A 521 26.96 -6.52 -10.27
N PHE A 522 27.28 -5.35 -10.83
CA PHE A 522 26.68 -4.87 -12.08
C PHE A 522 27.10 -5.71 -13.29
N ALA A 523 28.30 -6.29 -13.28
CA ALA A 523 28.75 -7.25 -14.28
C ALA A 523 28.09 -8.64 -14.14
N GLY A 524 27.20 -8.82 -13.16
CA GLY A 524 26.45 -10.07 -12.94
C GLY A 524 27.26 -11.16 -12.22
N ARG A 525 28.43 -10.84 -11.67
CA ARG A 525 29.27 -11.79 -10.94
C ARG A 525 28.52 -12.33 -9.72
N ARG A 526 28.58 -13.64 -9.52
CA ARG A 526 28.01 -14.32 -8.36
C ARG A 526 29.11 -14.75 -7.39
N VAL A 527 28.74 -14.90 -6.12
CA VAL A 527 29.60 -15.52 -5.11
C VAL A 527 29.78 -16.98 -5.47
N ASP A 528 31.01 -17.46 -5.46
CA ASP A 528 31.37 -18.84 -5.79
C ASP A 528 31.15 -19.75 -4.58
N TYR A 529 30.11 -20.57 -4.61
CA TYR A 529 29.81 -21.59 -3.60
C TYR A 529 29.01 -22.75 -4.21
N PRO A 530 28.93 -23.92 -3.55
CA PRO A 530 28.20 -25.07 -4.08
C PRO A 530 26.74 -24.75 -4.48
N GLY A 531 26.36 -25.17 -5.68
CA GLY A 531 25.01 -24.99 -6.21
C GLY A 531 24.80 -23.73 -7.06
N VAL A 532 25.86 -22.94 -7.31
CA VAL A 532 25.83 -21.80 -8.26
C VAL A 532 26.56 -22.19 -9.54
N GLU A 533 25.88 -22.14 -10.69
CA GLU A 533 26.53 -22.27 -12.00
C GLU A 533 27.31 -20.98 -12.31
N ILE A 534 28.64 -21.09 -12.38
CA ILE A 534 29.50 -19.99 -12.83
C ILE A 534 29.73 -20.19 -14.33
N THR A 535 29.13 -19.32 -15.15
CA THR A 535 29.54 -19.16 -16.53
C THR A 535 30.88 -18.41 -16.53
N GLU A 536 31.97 -19.10 -16.85
CA GLU A 536 33.28 -18.47 -17.02
C GLU A 536 33.23 -17.52 -18.23
N THR A 537 32.98 -16.24 -18.01
CA THR A 537 33.21 -15.23 -19.05
C THR A 537 34.71 -15.03 -19.20
N THR A 538 35.30 -15.71 -20.18
CA THR A 538 36.60 -15.32 -20.75
C THR A 538 36.48 -13.87 -21.25
N PRO A 539 37.44 -12.97 -20.99
CA PRO A 539 37.38 -11.61 -21.52
C PRO A 539 37.40 -11.70 -23.06
N PRO A 540 36.46 -11.07 -23.79
CA PRO A 540 36.54 -11.05 -25.24
C PRO A 540 37.80 -10.28 -25.64
N ALA A 541 38.67 -10.97 -26.38
CA ALA A 541 39.76 -10.35 -27.10
C ALA A 541 39.18 -9.29 -28.05
N GLY A 542 39.76 -8.08 -28.00
CA GLY A 542 39.63 -6.98 -28.95
C GLY A 542 38.38 -6.96 -29.84
N GLY A 543 37.36 -6.22 -29.42
CA GLY A 543 36.22 -5.86 -30.26
C GLY A 543 35.85 -4.40 -30.05
N THR A 544 36.13 -3.55 -31.04
CA THR A 544 35.73 -2.15 -31.09
C THR A 544 34.20 -2.04 -31.04
N LEU A 545 33.67 -1.43 -29.99
CA LEU A 545 32.24 -1.14 -29.88
C LEU A 545 31.93 0.14 -30.68
N VAL A 546 31.21 -0.01 -31.78
CA VAL A 546 30.57 1.09 -32.51
C VAL A 546 29.32 1.49 -31.72
N LEU A 547 29.29 2.73 -31.22
CA LEU A 547 28.10 3.32 -30.58
C LEU A 547 27.07 3.73 -31.65
N PRO A 548 25.79 3.34 -31.56
CA PRO A 548 24.72 4.00 -32.30
C PRO A 548 24.45 5.37 -31.65
N GLY A 549 24.60 6.43 -32.44
CA GLY A 549 24.53 7.81 -31.97
C GLY A 549 23.15 8.25 -31.49
N MET A 550 23.10 8.82 -30.29
CA MET A 550 22.07 9.77 -29.90
C MET A 550 22.57 11.18 -30.21
N ALA A 551 21.92 11.84 -31.16
CA ALA A 551 22.08 13.28 -31.37
C ALA A 551 21.31 14.02 -30.25
N LEU A 552 22.01 14.89 -29.52
CA LEU A 552 21.43 15.84 -28.58
C LEU A 552 20.64 16.91 -29.34
N PRO A 553 19.43 17.32 -28.90
CA PRO A 553 18.77 18.49 -29.46
C PRO A 553 19.46 19.78 -28.97
N ALA A 554 19.69 20.71 -29.90
CA ALA A 554 20.33 22.00 -29.66
C ALA A 554 19.45 22.93 -28.79
N PRO A 555 20.06 23.84 -28.00
CA PRO A 555 19.33 24.80 -27.16
C PRO A 555 18.68 25.92 -28.00
N PRO A 556 17.55 26.50 -27.55
CA PRO A 556 16.89 27.58 -28.26
C PRO A 556 17.68 28.90 -28.16
N PRO A 557 17.62 29.77 -29.19
CA PRO A 557 18.40 31.00 -29.22
C PRO A 557 17.82 32.06 -28.28
N ARG A 558 18.71 32.72 -27.53
CA ARG A 558 18.45 33.97 -26.83
C ARG A 558 18.33 35.12 -27.85
N ARG A 559 17.31 35.97 -27.73
CA ARG A 559 17.30 37.31 -28.34
C ARG A 559 16.84 38.35 -27.32
N GLY A 560 17.72 39.32 -27.07
CA GLY A 560 17.42 40.56 -26.37
C GLY A 560 17.03 41.68 -27.34
N VAL A 561 15.97 42.41 -26.96
CA VAL A 561 15.75 43.87 -26.93
C VAL A 561 16.30 44.75 -28.08
N LEU A 562 15.43 45.43 -28.84
CA LEU A 562 15.10 46.89 -28.73
C LEU A 562 14.12 47.38 -29.82
N VAL A 563 13.02 48.00 -29.35
CA VAL A 563 12.35 49.27 -29.76
C VAL A 563 11.93 49.50 -31.23
N THR A 564 10.62 49.73 -31.45
CA THR A 564 9.98 51.03 -31.84
C THR A 564 8.45 50.89 -31.88
N VAL A 565 7.73 51.88 -31.32
CA VAL A 565 6.28 52.16 -31.49
C VAL A 565 6.06 52.90 -32.82
N PRO A 566 4.87 52.90 -33.46
CA PRO A 566 3.84 53.88 -33.09
C PRO A 566 2.37 53.39 -33.14
N GLU A 567 1.58 54.21 -32.44
CA GLU A 567 0.14 54.43 -32.27
C GLU A 567 -0.85 54.05 -33.39
N HIS A 568 -2.03 53.55 -32.98
CA HIS A 568 -3.35 54.21 -33.15
C HIS A 568 -4.49 53.31 -32.57
N SER A 569 -5.20 53.78 -31.53
CA SER A 569 -6.65 54.16 -31.51
C SER A 569 -7.64 53.09 -32.03
N SER A 570 -8.78 52.75 -31.43
CA SER A 570 -9.63 53.39 -30.42
C SER A 570 -10.77 52.43 -30.01
N GLU A 571 -11.25 52.61 -28.77
CA GLU A 571 -12.66 52.56 -28.32
C GLU A 571 -13.50 51.28 -28.49
N THR A 572 -13.91 50.70 -27.35
CA THR A 572 -15.20 51.06 -26.71
C THR A 572 -15.35 50.35 -25.36
N ALA A 573 -15.65 51.13 -24.33
CA ALA A 573 -16.12 50.71 -23.02
C ALA A 573 -17.63 50.94 -22.93
N THR A 574 -18.37 50.20 -22.08
CA THR A 574 -19.36 50.74 -21.12
C THR A 574 -19.85 49.61 -20.18
N PRO A 575 -20.13 49.90 -18.88
CA PRO A 575 -20.19 48.95 -17.77
C PRO A 575 -21.61 48.75 -17.20
N LEU A 576 -21.82 47.76 -16.33
CA LEU A 576 -23.01 47.70 -15.46
C LEU A 576 -22.69 47.18 -14.03
N ILE A 577 -22.72 48.15 -13.11
CA ILE A 577 -23.43 48.20 -11.81
C ILE A 577 -22.99 47.31 -10.64
N ARG A 578 -22.56 48.04 -9.59
CA ARG A 578 -22.47 47.67 -8.17
C ARG A 578 -23.86 47.39 -7.57
N GLU A 579 -23.94 46.42 -6.67
CA GLU A 579 -24.83 46.53 -5.51
C GLU A 579 -24.13 46.03 -4.24
N GLN A 580 -24.06 46.91 -3.25
CA GLN A 580 -23.58 46.69 -1.90
C GLN A 580 -24.79 46.41 -1.00
N ALA A 581 -24.72 45.32 -0.22
CA ALA A 581 -25.41 45.18 1.07
C ALA A 581 -24.57 44.14 1.85
N GLY A 582 -23.95 44.43 2.99
CA GLY A 582 -24.53 45.01 4.19
C GLY A 582 -24.66 43.89 5.23
N ARG A 583 -23.55 43.58 5.93
CA ARG A 583 -23.55 42.69 7.11
C ARG A 583 -24.27 43.38 8.28
N PRO A 584 -25.04 42.66 9.11
CA PRO A 584 -25.21 43.01 10.51
C PRO A 584 -24.39 42.09 11.42
N SER A 585 -23.97 42.70 12.52
CA SER A 585 -23.10 42.21 13.59
C SER A 585 -23.73 41.16 14.50
N GLU A 586 -22.85 40.36 15.11
CA GLU A 586 -23.10 39.59 16.32
C GLU A 586 -23.39 40.54 17.49
N GLU A 587 -24.61 40.47 18.04
CA GLU A 587 -24.97 40.60 19.47
C GLU A 587 -26.47 40.89 19.59
N ALA A 588 -27.11 40.26 20.58
CA ALA A 588 -28.53 40.32 20.94
C ALA A 588 -29.52 39.54 20.06
N ILE A 589 -29.82 38.30 20.48
CA ILE A 589 -31.10 37.94 21.13
C ILE A 589 -30.93 36.52 21.69
N GLY A 590 -30.55 36.48 22.97
CA GLY A 590 -30.90 35.35 23.83
C GLY A 590 -32.34 35.53 24.30
N GLN A 591 -33.12 34.45 24.21
CA GLN A 591 -34.41 34.15 24.88
C GLN A 591 -35.48 33.72 23.87
N ALA A 592 -35.58 32.42 23.62
CA ALA A 592 -36.84 31.67 23.62
C ALA A 592 -36.57 30.18 23.34
N LEU A 593 -37.26 29.30 24.07
CA LEU A 593 -37.44 27.87 23.82
C LEU A 593 -36.43 26.89 24.44
N ARG A 594 -36.27 27.00 25.77
CA ARG A 594 -36.38 25.81 26.64
C ARG A 594 -37.87 25.51 26.82
N THR A 595 -38.36 24.37 26.32
CA THR A 595 -39.36 23.47 26.94
C THR A 595 -39.93 22.48 25.91
N LYS A 596 -40.18 21.26 26.41
CA LYS A 596 -40.72 20.03 25.77
C LYS A 596 -39.62 19.10 25.22
N GLY A 597 -39.41 17.90 25.75
CA GLY A 597 -40.16 17.13 26.74
C GLY A 597 -39.85 15.66 26.54
N LYS A 598 -39.56 14.96 27.64
CA LYS A 598 -39.44 13.50 27.74
C LYS A 598 -40.61 12.79 27.06
N ARG A 599 -40.32 11.81 26.21
CA ARG A 599 -40.88 10.45 26.20
C ARG A 599 -40.03 9.54 25.35
#